data_AF-A0A077EKE5-F1
#
_entry.id   AF-A0A077EKE5-F1
#
_cell.length_a   1.000
_cell.length_b   1.000
_cell.length_c   1.000
_cell.angle_alpha   90.00
_cell.angle_beta   90.00
_cell.angle_gamma   90.00
#
_symmetry.space_group_name_H-M   'P 1'
#
loop_
_entity.id
_entity.type
_entity.pdbx_description
1 polymer ?
#
loop_
_entity_poly.entity_id
_entity_poly.type
_entity_poly.pdbx_seq_one_letter_code
_entity_poly.pdbx_strand_id
1 'polypeptide(L)'
;MGTAKDLLNWHGKEQRYFAADLLAPFCDEVFISCRQDQLENFDTSYNALTDTFLNMGPFGGILSALRSQRDKAWLVVACDLPLLDKNSLSFLTASRNSEKVATTYESPFDGLPEPLITIWEPKSYPLLLNFLGIGNTCPRKVLINSDTLIIKPQNPDALMNVNTPDDAKKAQQVLNNSKD
;
A
#
# COMPACT_ATOMS: atom_id res chain seq x y z
N MET A 1 6.34 22.82 -1.47
CA MET A 1 6.47 22.95 -0.01
C MET A 1 5.36 22.14 0.62
N GLY A 2 5.70 21.01 1.21
CA GLY A 2 4.78 20.13 1.91
C GLY A 2 5.60 19.07 2.61
N THR A 3 5.36 18.86 3.90
CA THR A 3 5.98 17.78 4.68
C THR A 3 5.73 16.45 3.98
N ALA A 4 6.75 15.59 3.91
CA ALA A 4 6.60 14.26 3.33
C ALA A 4 5.52 13.49 4.11
N LYS A 5 4.51 12.97 3.41
CA LYS A 5 3.29 12.42 4.03
C LYS A 5 3.56 11.23 4.96
N ASP A 6 4.59 10.46 4.64
CA ASP A 6 5.09 9.31 5.40
C ASP A 6 5.60 9.69 6.80
N LEU A 7 5.99 10.95 6.99
CA LEU A 7 6.45 11.51 8.27
C LEU A 7 5.32 12.15 9.08
N LEU A 8 4.09 12.19 8.56
CA LEU A 8 2.95 12.73 9.31
C LEU A 8 2.67 11.85 10.53
N ASN A 9 2.28 12.49 11.63
CA ASN A 9 2.04 11.83 12.89
C ASN A 9 0.52 11.85 13.21
N TRP A 10 -0.16 10.76 12.84
CA TRP A 10 -1.59 10.56 13.10
C TRP A 10 -1.84 9.84 14.44
N HIS A 11 -0.92 8.95 14.80
CA HIS A 11 -1.10 7.94 15.85
C HIS A 11 -0.06 8.06 16.96
N GLY A 12 0.57 9.22 17.13
CA GLY A 12 1.72 9.42 18.02
C GLY A 12 3.05 8.93 17.44
N LYS A 13 3.05 8.40 16.21
CA LYS A 13 4.19 7.81 15.50
C LYS A 13 4.21 8.27 14.03
N GLU A 14 5.40 8.32 13.41
CA GLU A 14 5.48 8.55 11.96
C GLU A 14 4.68 7.48 11.21
N GLN A 15 3.92 7.93 10.21
CA GLN A 15 2.92 7.12 9.56
C GLN A 15 3.49 5.88 8.85
N ARG A 16 4.70 5.96 8.27
CA ARG A 16 5.40 4.79 7.70
C ARG A 16 5.62 3.67 8.72
N TYR A 17 6.01 4.03 9.95
CA TYR A 17 6.26 3.06 11.00
C TYR A 17 4.97 2.58 11.65
N PHE A 18 3.93 3.41 11.70
CA PHE A 18 2.60 2.97 12.11
C PHE A 18 2.03 1.94 11.13
N ALA A 19 2.13 2.21 9.83
CA ALA A 19 1.69 1.29 8.78
C ALA A 19 2.45 -0.04 8.85
N ALA A 20 3.77 0.00 9.11
CA ALA A 20 4.56 -1.21 9.29
C ALA A 20 4.08 -2.06 10.48
N ASP A 21 3.83 -1.45 11.64
CA ASP A 21 3.28 -2.14 12.81
C ASP A 21 1.89 -2.71 12.54
N LEU A 22 1.07 -1.97 11.79
CA LEU A 22 -0.28 -2.39 11.44
C LEU A 22 -0.29 -3.65 10.56
N LEU A 23 0.70 -3.78 9.68
CA LEU A 23 0.87 -4.92 8.78
C LEU A 23 1.53 -6.13 9.44
N ALA A 24 2.35 -5.94 10.47
CA ALA A 24 3.14 -7.00 11.10
C ALA A 24 2.34 -8.26 11.51
N PRO A 25 1.09 -8.17 12.03
CA PRO A 25 0.31 -9.36 12.36
C PRO A 25 -0.20 -10.15 11.14
N PHE A 26 -0.11 -9.60 9.93
CA PHE A 26 -0.66 -10.16 8.70
C PHE A 26 0.40 -10.68 7.72
N CYS A 27 1.68 -10.40 8.00
CA CYS A 27 2.81 -10.69 7.11
C CYS A 27 3.92 -11.41 7.87
N ASP A 28 4.61 -12.34 7.22
CA ASP A 28 5.81 -13.00 7.79
C ASP A 28 6.94 -11.98 8.01
N GLU A 29 7.09 -11.05 7.07
CA GLU A 29 8.06 -9.95 7.11
C GLU A 29 7.42 -8.67 6.58
N VAL A 30 7.82 -7.52 7.13
CA VAL A 30 7.36 -6.19 6.70
C VAL A 30 8.54 -5.34 6.32
N PHE A 31 8.41 -4.65 5.18
CA PHE A 31 9.40 -3.73 4.64
C PHE A 31 8.78 -2.38 4.32
N ILE A 32 9.55 -1.31 4.49
CA ILE A 32 9.17 0.05 4.09
C ILE A 32 9.93 0.41 2.82
N SER A 33 9.18 0.65 1.73
CA SER A 33 9.74 1.14 0.47
C SER A 33 10.35 2.52 0.67
N CYS A 34 11.59 2.71 0.27
CA CYS A 34 12.27 4.00 0.39
C CYS A 34 13.29 4.21 -0.72
N ARG A 35 13.68 5.48 -0.92
CA ARG A 35 14.83 5.82 -1.76
C ARG A 35 16.13 5.63 -0.98
N GLN A 36 17.22 5.47 -1.71
CA GLN A 36 18.56 5.27 -1.13
C GLN A 36 18.97 6.40 -0.17
N ASP A 37 18.62 7.65 -0.48
CA ASP A 37 18.92 8.84 0.34
C ASP A 37 18.16 8.86 1.68
N GLN A 38 17.04 8.15 1.77
CA GLN A 38 16.22 8.10 2.98
C GLN A 38 16.76 7.13 4.04
N LEU A 39 17.74 6.28 3.68
CA LEU A 39 18.31 5.29 4.60
C LEU A 39 19.10 5.91 5.77
N GLU A 40 19.69 7.10 5.57
CA GLU A 40 20.54 7.73 6.58
C GLU A 40 19.79 8.03 7.90
N ASN A 41 18.49 8.32 7.81
CA ASN A 41 17.64 8.67 8.96
C ASN A 41 16.53 7.63 9.18
N PHE A 42 16.80 6.37 8.84
CA PHE A 42 15.84 5.29 8.95
C PHE A 42 16.01 4.55 10.29
N ASP A 43 14.93 4.43 11.06
CA ASP A 43 14.91 3.61 12.28
C ASP A 43 15.27 2.15 11.98
N THR A 44 16.40 1.70 12.52
CA THR A 44 16.98 0.37 12.33
C THR A 44 16.11 -0.77 12.88
N SER A 45 15.06 -0.45 13.63
CA SER A 45 14.09 -1.44 14.12
C SER A 45 13.15 -1.96 13.02
N TYR A 46 13.14 -1.31 11.85
CA TYR A 46 12.32 -1.70 10.70
C TYR A 46 13.20 -2.13 9.53
N ASN A 47 12.65 -2.95 8.65
CA ASN A 47 13.34 -3.31 7.41
C ASN A 47 13.06 -2.25 6.35
N ALA A 48 14.10 -1.57 5.89
CA ALA A 48 14.02 -0.74 4.69
C ALA A 48 14.17 -1.61 3.44
N LEU A 49 13.39 -1.31 2.40
CA LEU A 49 13.60 -1.86 1.07
C LEU A 49 13.82 -0.71 0.09
N THR A 50 15.00 -0.65 -0.52
CA THR A 50 15.33 0.41 -1.47
C THR A 50 14.79 0.11 -2.86
N ASP A 51 14.29 1.15 -3.53
CA ASP A 51 13.80 1.02 -4.89
C ASP A 51 14.95 0.64 -5.85
N THR A 52 14.75 -0.46 -6.58
CA THR A 52 15.63 -0.89 -7.69
C THR A 52 15.13 -0.39 -9.05
N PHE A 53 13.86 0.02 -9.11
CA PHE A 53 13.20 0.63 -10.26
C PHE A 53 12.97 2.12 -9.95
N LEU A 54 13.96 2.94 -10.31
CA LEU A 54 14.03 4.34 -9.89
C LEU A 54 13.02 5.23 -10.62
N ASN A 55 12.52 6.26 -9.93
CA ASN A 55 11.63 7.30 -10.49
C ASN A 55 10.29 6.78 -11.05
N MET A 56 9.82 5.63 -10.56
CA MET A 56 8.55 5.02 -10.99
C MET A 56 7.45 5.08 -9.92
N GLY A 57 7.67 5.82 -8.83
CA GLY A 57 6.71 5.94 -7.74
C GLY A 57 6.29 4.57 -7.18
N PRO A 58 5.00 4.38 -6.81
CA PRO A 58 4.53 3.11 -6.23
C PRO A 58 4.74 1.90 -7.12
N PHE A 59 4.72 2.07 -8.45
CA PHE A 59 4.99 0.99 -9.39
C PHE A 59 6.42 0.46 -9.26
N GLY A 60 7.38 1.37 -9.05
CA GLY A 60 8.78 1.02 -8.80
C GLY A 60 8.96 0.27 -7.49
N GLY A 61 8.26 0.69 -6.42
CA GLY A 61 8.25 0.00 -5.13
C GLY A 61 7.72 -1.43 -5.23
N ILE A 62 6.55 -1.61 -5.88
CA ILE A 62 5.93 -2.94 -6.09
C ILE A 62 6.87 -3.85 -6.88
N LEU A 63 7.45 -3.36 -7.98
CA LEU A 63 8.42 -4.13 -8.77
C LEU A 63 9.69 -4.46 -8.00
N SER A 64 10.16 -3.56 -7.13
CA SER A 64 11.36 -3.78 -6.31
C SER A 64 11.11 -4.85 -5.24
N ALA A 65 9.93 -4.85 -4.62
CA ALA A 65 9.50 -5.88 -3.67
C ALA A 65 9.36 -7.26 -4.32
N LEU A 66 8.64 -7.36 -5.44
CA LEU A 66 8.51 -8.62 -6.18
C LEU A 66 9.86 -9.10 -6.75
N ARG A 67 10.79 -8.17 -7.06
CA ARG A 67 12.15 -8.53 -7.48
C ARG A 67 12.98 -9.07 -6.32
N SER A 68 12.85 -8.52 -5.11
CA SER A 68 13.63 -8.94 -3.95
C SER A 68 13.22 -10.34 -3.46
N GLN A 69 11.93 -10.67 -3.54
CA GLN A 69 11.39 -11.99 -3.20
C GLN A 69 10.41 -12.48 -4.28
N ARG A 70 10.92 -13.24 -5.25
CA ARG A 70 10.23 -13.61 -6.51
C ARG A 70 9.13 -14.66 -6.36
N ASP A 71 9.16 -15.43 -5.29
CA ASP A 71 8.23 -16.53 -4.97
C ASP A 71 7.19 -16.14 -3.91
N LYS A 72 7.22 -14.90 -3.42
CA LYS A 72 6.34 -14.41 -2.34
C LYS A 72 5.28 -13.45 -2.84
N ALA A 73 4.12 -13.51 -2.21
CA ALA A 73 3.07 -12.50 -2.39
C ALA A 73 3.36 -11.31 -1.48
N TRP A 74 2.98 -10.11 -1.93
CA TRP A 74 3.24 -8.87 -1.22
C TRP A 74 1.94 -8.14 -0.93
N LEU A 75 1.64 -7.93 0.35
CA LEU A 75 0.62 -6.96 0.77
C LEU A 75 1.23 -5.56 0.73
N VAL A 76 0.75 -4.74 -0.20
CA VAL A 76 1.23 -3.38 -0.42
C VAL A 76 0.20 -2.39 0.11
N VAL A 77 0.65 -1.51 0.99
CA VAL A 77 -0.14 -0.43 1.60
C VAL A 77 0.57 0.90 1.45
N ALA A 78 -0.14 1.94 1.00
CA ALA A 78 0.38 3.30 0.99
C ALA A 78 0.43 3.91 2.40
N CYS A 79 1.41 4.79 2.62
CA CYS A 79 1.54 5.51 3.89
C CYS A 79 0.50 6.64 4.04
N ASP A 80 -0.29 7.02 3.05
CA ASP A 80 -1.26 8.12 3.16
C ASP A 80 -2.69 7.66 3.51
N LEU A 81 -2.81 6.49 4.15
CA LEU A 81 -4.05 5.87 4.62
C LEU A 81 -4.12 5.86 6.16
N PRO A 82 -4.40 7.00 6.81
CA PRO A 82 -4.38 7.09 8.28
C PRO A 82 -5.53 6.35 8.97
N LEU A 83 -6.62 6.08 8.25
CA LEU A 83 -7.81 5.40 8.77
C LEU A 83 -7.80 3.89 8.53
N LEU A 84 -6.77 3.35 7.86
CA LEU A 84 -6.69 1.92 7.62
C LEU A 84 -6.59 1.15 8.94
N ASP A 85 -7.42 0.13 9.06
CA ASP A 85 -7.57 -0.64 10.30
C ASP A 85 -7.29 -2.14 10.11
N LYS A 86 -7.18 -2.83 11.24
CA LYS A 86 -6.93 -4.29 11.28
C LYS A 86 -8.08 -5.10 10.68
N ASN A 87 -9.31 -4.60 10.77
CA ASN A 87 -10.48 -5.32 10.26
C ASN A 87 -10.47 -5.36 8.73
N SER A 88 -10.10 -4.24 8.11
CA SER A 88 -9.89 -4.13 6.67
C SER A 88 -8.76 -5.07 6.24
N LEU A 89 -7.59 -5.02 6.88
CA LEU A 89 -6.48 -5.93 6.54
C LEU A 89 -6.82 -7.41 6.74
N SER A 90 -7.53 -7.74 7.82
CA SER A 90 -8.03 -9.10 8.07
C SER A 90 -8.98 -9.57 6.98
N PHE A 91 -9.92 -8.72 6.57
CA PHE A 91 -10.85 -9.04 5.50
C PHE A 91 -10.14 -9.23 4.15
N LEU A 92 -9.19 -8.36 3.81
CA LEU A 92 -8.40 -8.47 2.58
C LEU A 92 -7.58 -9.77 2.55
N THR A 93 -6.88 -10.08 3.63
CA THR A 93 -6.05 -11.28 3.74
C THR A 93 -6.88 -12.56 3.74
N ALA A 94 -8.03 -12.57 4.41
CA ALA A 94 -8.97 -13.70 4.36
C ALA A 94 -9.61 -13.88 2.97
N SER A 95 -9.74 -12.80 2.20
CA SER A 95 -10.29 -12.83 0.84
C SER A 95 -9.24 -13.14 -0.24
N ARG A 96 -7.96 -13.28 0.13
CA ARG A 96 -6.85 -13.51 -0.79
C ARG A 96 -7.13 -14.71 -1.69
N ASN A 97 -6.92 -14.53 -3.00
CA ASN A 97 -6.99 -15.62 -3.98
C ASN A 97 -5.66 -15.75 -4.73
N SER A 98 -4.89 -16.80 -4.42
CA SER A 98 -3.58 -17.09 -5.03
C SER A 98 -3.65 -17.46 -6.51
N GLU A 99 -4.83 -17.79 -7.04
CA GLU A 99 -5.02 -18.06 -8.46
C GLU A 99 -5.05 -16.77 -9.31
N LYS A 100 -5.31 -15.62 -8.68
CA LYS A 100 -5.38 -14.30 -9.33
C LYS A 100 -4.01 -13.64 -9.43
N VAL A 101 -3.91 -12.55 -10.18
CA VAL A 101 -2.69 -11.72 -10.18
C VAL A 101 -2.58 -10.89 -8.90
N ALA A 102 -3.73 -10.48 -8.37
CA ALA A 102 -3.82 -9.67 -7.17
C ALA A 102 -5.22 -9.79 -6.54
N THR A 103 -5.28 -9.50 -5.25
CA THR A 103 -6.53 -9.26 -4.50
C THR A 103 -6.50 -7.85 -3.94
N THR A 104 -7.52 -7.05 -4.23
CA THR A 104 -7.57 -5.61 -3.92
C THR A 104 -8.98 -5.16 -3.56
N TYR A 105 -9.11 -3.96 -3.01
CA TYR A 105 -10.40 -3.31 -2.80
C TYR A 105 -10.91 -2.58 -4.04
N GLU A 106 -12.23 -2.50 -4.16
CA GLU A 106 -12.91 -1.48 -4.94
C GLU A 106 -12.78 -0.13 -4.22
N SER A 107 -12.25 0.88 -4.90
CA SER A 107 -12.18 2.25 -4.38
C SER A 107 -13.59 2.81 -4.17
N PRO A 108 -13.92 3.32 -2.98
CA PRO A 108 -15.23 3.93 -2.73
C PRO A 108 -15.41 5.27 -3.45
N PHE A 109 -14.34 5.86 -3.99
CA PHE A 109 -14.37 7.17 -4.65
C PHE A 109 -14.85 7.10 -6.10
N ASP A 110 -14.51 6.03 -6.81
CA ASP A 110 -14.68 5.93 -8.27
C ASP A 110 -14.88 4.49 -8.78
N GLY A 111 -14.97 3.50 -7.90
CA GLY A 111 -15.34 2.12 -8.23
C GLY A 111 -14.26 1.31 -8.97
N LEU A 112 -13.05 1.85 -9.16
CA LEU A 112 -11.95 1.10 -9.78
C LEU A 112 -11.01 0.52 -8.70
N PRO A 113 -10.17 -0.47 -8.99
CA PRO A 113 -9.36 -1.14 -7.96
C PRO A 113 -8.39 -0.19 -7.25
N GLU A 114 -8.11 -0.43 -5.96
CA GLU A 114 -7.21 0.36 -5.11
C GLU A 114 -5.81 -0.27 -5.07
N PRO A 115 -4.87 0.16 -5.94
CA PRO A 115 -3.58 -0.50 -6.09
C PRO A 115 -2.68 -0.47 -4.86
N LEU A 116 -2.95 0.42 -3.91
CA LEU A 116 -2.12 0.64 -2.74
C LEU A 116 -2.79 0.16 -1.46
N ILE A 117 -3.77 -0.74 -1.58
CA ILE A 117 -4.25 -1.64 -0.53
C ILE A 117 -4.51 -3.00 -1.22
N THR A 118 -3.42 -3.65 -1.62
CA THR A 118 -3.48 -4.79 -2.55
C THR A 118 -2.49 -5.88 -2.17
N ILE A 119 -2.93 -7.13 -2.24
CA ILE A 119 -2.06 -8.31 -2.23
C ILE A 119 -1.68 -8.63 -3.67
N TRP A 120 -0.41 -8.47 -4.01
CA TRP A 120 0.16 -8.83 -5.32
C TRP A 120 0.75 -10.23 -5.27
N GLU A 121 0.26 -11.15 -6.11
CA GLU A 121 0.79 -12.52 -6.18
C GLU A 121 2.10 -12.57 -6.98
N PRO A 122 2.98 -13.58 -6.77
CA PRO A 122 4.23 -13.73 -7.52
C PRO A 122 4.07 -13.63 -9.04
N LYS A 123 2.96 -14.18 -9.56
CA LYS A 123 2.64 -14.18 -10.99
C LYS A 123 2.37 -12.79 -11.58
N SER A 124 2.16 -11.77 -10.73
CA SER A 124 2.03 -10.38 -11.16
C SER A 124 3.34 -9.76 -11.61
N TYR A 125 4.50 -10.29 -11.20
CA TYR A 125 5.80 -9.72 -11.55
C TYR A 125 6.08 -9.67 -13.06
N PRO A 126 6.00 -10.79 -13.82
CA PRO A 126 6.20 -10.73 -15.28
C PRO A 126 5.16 -9.85 -15.98
N LEU A 127 3.94 -9.78 -15.46
CA LEU A 127 2.88 -8.92 -15.97
C LEU A 127 3.24 -7.43 -15.78
N LEU A 128 3.69 -7.04 -14.58
CA LEU A 128 4.16 -5.68 -14.30
C LEU A 128 5.35 -5.30 -15.21
N LEU A 129 6.29 -6.22 -15.45
CA LEU A 129 7.38 -5.98 -16.39
C LEU A 129 6.90 -5.79 -17.84
N ASN A 130 5.87 -6.52 -18.27
CA ASN A 130 5.26 -6.31 -19.58
C ASN A 130 4.60 -4.92 -19.70
N PHE A 131 3.86 -4.50 -18.68
CA PHE A 131 3.27 -3.15 -18.61
C PHE A 131 4.35 -2.06 -18.64
N LEU A 132 5.46 -2.27 -17.93
CA LEU A 132 6.61 -1.38 -17.98
C LEU A 132 7.19 -1.30 -19.40
N GLY A 133 7.33 -2.43 -20.11
CA GLY A 133 7.86 -2.50 -21.47
C GLY A 133 7.05 -1.71 -22.51
N ILE A 134 5.74 -1.55 -22.29
CA ILE A 134 4.85 -0.74 -23.13
C ILE A 134 4.67 0.70 -22.62
N GLY A 135 5.47 1.12 -21.63
CA GLY A 135 5.45 2.48 -21.08
C GLY A 135 4.32 2.76 -20.09
N ASN A 136 3.66 1.73 -19.55
CA ASN A 136 2.60 1.90 -18.54
C ASN A 136 3.10 1.57 -17.13
N THR A 137 3.26 2.61 -16.32
CA THR A 137 3.74 2.53 -14.93
C THR A 137 2.64 2.82 -13.90
N CYS A 138 1.36 2.70 -14.28
CA CYS A 138 0.25 2.91 -13.37
C CYS A 138 -0.23 1.56 -12.79
N PRO A 139 0.01 1.24 -11.50
CA PRO A 139 -0.38 -0.05 -10.93
C PRO A 139 -1.88 -0.31 -11.06
N ARG A 140 -2.70 0.75 -10.96
CA ARG A 140 -4.15 0.65 -11.16
C ARG A 140 -4.54 0.16 -12.54
N LYS A 141 -3.86 0.64 -13.59
CA LYS A 141 -4.10 0.17 -14.96
C LYS A 141 -3.74 -1.30 -15.12
N VAL A 142 -2.72 -1.78 -14.42
CA VAL A 142 -2.37 -3.21 -14.39
C VAL A 142 -3.52 -4.00 -13.81
N LEU A 143 -4.04 -3.60 -12.64
CA LEU A 143 -5.15 -4.29 -11.97
C LEU A 143 -6.41 -4.34 -12.85
N ILE A 144 -6.77 -3.22 -13.50
CA ILE A 144 -7.93 -3.14 -14.40
C ILE A 144 -7.82 -4.09 -15.60
N ASN A 145 -6.61 -4.26 -16.13
CA ASN A 145 -6.37 -5.01 -17.36
C ASN A 145 -5.83 -6.43 -17.11
N SER A 146 -6.05 -6.97 -15.90
CA SER A 146 -5.53 -8.28 -15.48
C SER A 146 -6.56 -9.04 -14.66
N ASP A 147 -6.34 -10.34 -14.47
CA ASP A 147 -7.24 -11.20 -13.68
C ASP A 147 -7.09 -10.94 -12.17
N THR A 148 -7.68 -9.84 -11.71
CA THR A 148 -7.64 -9.33 -10.34
C THR A 148 -8.94 -9.66 -9.61
N LEU A 149 -8.85 -10.13 -8.36
CA LEU A 149 -10.01 -10.20 -7.47
C LEU A 149 -10.22 -8.82 -6.82
N ILE A 150 -11.38 -8.22 -7.07
CA ILE A 150 -11.79 -6.93 -6.49
C ILE A 150 -12.88 -7.21 -5.47
N ILE A 151 -12.67 -6.80 -4.22
CA ILE A 151 -13.62 -6.96 -3.10
C ILE A 151 -14.14 -5.61 -2.64
N LYS A 152 -15.36 -5.57 -2.09
CA LYS A 152 -15.94 -4.35 -1.53
C LYS A 152 -15.44 -4.11 -0.10
N PRO A 153 -15.04 -2.88 0.26
CA PRO A 153 -14.68 -2.57 1.64
C PRO A 153 -15.92 -2.67 2.54
N GLN A 154 -15.75 -3.30 3.72
CA GLN A 154 -16.79 -3.30 4.76
C GLN A 154 -16.92 -1.92 5.41
N ASN A 155 -15.80 -1.22 5.56
CA ASN A 155 -15.70 0.16 6.02
C ASN A 155 -15.02 1.01 4.93
N PRO A 156 -15.77 1.74 4.09
CA PRO A 156 -15.20 2.60 3.06
C PRO A 156 -14.24 3.68 3.59
N ASP A 157 -14.49 4.19 4.80
CA ASP A 157 -13.66 5.27 5.39
C ASP A 157 -12.24 4.79 5.70
N ALA A 158 -12.05 3.48 5.93
CA ALA A 158 -10.72 2.91 6.17
C ALA A 158 -9.78 3.04 4.95
N LEU A 159 -10.35 3.23 3.75
CA LEU A 159 -9.62 3.37 2.49
C LEU A 159 -9.38 4.85 2.12
N MET A 160 -9.66 5.78 3.05
CA MET A 160 -9.53 7.21 2.78
C MET A 160 -8.07 7.65 2.66
N ASN A 161 -7.68 8.07 1.46
CA ASN A 161 -6.39 8.71 1.20
C ASN A 161 -6.39 10.17 1.67
N VAL A 162 -5.38 10.57 2.44
CA VAL A 162 -5.18 11.97 2.82
C VAL A 162 -4.22 12.66 1.87
N ASN A 163 -4.78 13.51 1.01
CA ASN A 163 -4.04 14.29 0.01
C ASN A 163 -4.05 15.78 0.31
N THR A 164 -5.14 16.28 0.90
CA THR A 164 -5.37 17.71 1.14
C THR A 164 -5.52 18.01 2.63
N PRO A 165 -5.34 19.29 3.05
CA PRO A 165 -5.62 19.70 4.43
C PRO A 165 -7.06 19.44 4.88
N ASP A 166 -8.03 19.43 3.98
CA ASP A 166 -9.42 19.11 4.33
C ASP A 166 -9.64 17.61 4.51
N ASP A 167 -8.94 16.76 3.75
CA ASP A 167 -8.88 15.32 4.03
C ASP A 167 -8.28 15.05 5.41
N ALA A 168 -7.24 15.81 5.77
CA ALA A 168 -6.59 15.70 7.07
C ALA A 168 -7.54 16.01 8.23
N LYS A 169 -8.37 17.06 8.11
CA LYS A 169 -9.38 17.39 9.12
C LYS A 169 -10.42 16.29 9.28
N LYS A 170 -10.92 15.74 8.16
CA LYS A 170 -11.90 14.64 8.17
C LYS A 170 -11.30 13.39 8.82
N ALA A 171 -10.09 13.00 8.43
CA ALA A 171 -9.40 11.86 9.04
C ALA A 171 -9.22 12.06 10.55
N GLN A 172 -8.83 13.26 11.00
CA GLN A 172 -8.70 13.56 12.42
C GLN A 172 -10.03 13.45 13.18
N GLN A 173 -11.14 13.89 12.58
CA GLN A 173 -12.47 13.76 13.17
C GLN A 173 -12.85 12.29 13.35
N VAL A 174 -12.62 11.46 12.33
CA VAL A 174 -12.89 10.00 12.42
C VAL A 174 -12.01 9.36 13.49
N LEU A 175 -10.70 9.68 13.53
CA LEU A 175 -9.77 9.15 14.53
C LEU A 175 -10.12 9.53 15.96
N ASN A 176 -10.70 10.71 16.17
CA ASN A 176 -11.15 11.15 17.49
C ASN A 176 -12.42 10.40 17.91
N ASN A 177 -13.38 10.23 17.01
CA ASN A 177 -14.63 9.53 17.30
C ASN A 177 -14.45 8.02 17.55
N SER A 178 -13.39 7.41 17.00
CA SER A 178 -13.08 5.99 17.22
C SER A 178 -12.32 5.70 18.53
N LYS A 179 -11.94 6.74 19.29
CA LYS A 179 -11.25 6.61 20.59
C LYS A 179 -12.20 6.71 21.79
N ASP A 180 -13.44 7.09 21.55
CA ASP A 180 -14.55 7.12 22.54
C ASP A 180 -15.34 5.80 22.48
#